data_AF-A0A1I7KPA3-F1
#
_entry.id   AF-A0A1I7KPA3-F1
#
_cell.length_a   1.000
_cell.length_b   1.000
_cell.length_c   1.000
_cell.angle_alpha   90.00
_cell.angle_beta   90.00
_cell.angle_gamma   90.00
#
_symmetry.space_group_name_H-M   'P 1'
#
loop_
_entity.id
_entity.type
_entity.pdbx_description
1 polymer ?
#
loop_
_entity_poly.entity_id
_entity_poly.type
_entity_poly.pdbx_seq_one_letter_code
_entity_poly.pdbx_strand_id
1 'polypeptide(L)'
;MGYEGELLNSCGAIHIDPSSLQVVAVSGDGPNFCGHLLLHTPKGGGYYFHVVGLRGNPRYMNEAGYQRYLKEAKKSELRRRSLDLPNPQGALLHIESLLAEPWTWGGVPHNCVTFVEGVIKAGGGNWGSYSNCPALATADSVSDRINAFFRWMESGVRGLYGAP
;
A
#
# COMPACT_ATOMS: atom_id res chain seq x y z
N MET A 1 13.83 18.19 6.25
CA MET A 1 13.25 16.86 5.92
C MET A 1 11.84 16.85 6.48
N GLY A 2 10.86 16.45 5.68
CA GLY A 2 9.49 16.26 6.17
C GLY A 2 9.40 15.00 7.04
N TYR A 3 8.32 14.84 7.78
CA TYR A 3 8.01 13.59 8.49
C TYR A 3 7.96 12.40 7.52
N GLU A 4 8.61 11.29 7.88
CA GLU A 4 8.67 10.04 7.08
C GLU A 4 8.15 8.82 7.85
N GLY A 5 7.55 9.00 9.04
CA GLY A 5 7.15 7.89 9.89
C GLY A 5 8.17 7.51 10.97
N GLU A 6 7.75 6.56 11.79
CA GLU A 6 8.42 6.11 13.01
C GLU A 6 9.12 4.76 12.80
N LEU A 7 10.14 4.51 13.62
CA LEU A 7 10.80 3.22 13.71
C LEU A 7 10.14 2.38 14.80
N LEU A 8 9.83 1.12 14.49
CA LEU A 8 9.29 0.20 15.48
C LEU A 8 10.43 -0.38 16.32
N ASN A 9 10.70 0.27 17.46
CA ASN A 9 11.82 -0.10 18.34
C ASN A 9 11.41 -1.02 19.49
N SER A 10 10.15 -1.42 19.56
CA SER A 10 9.62 -2.30 20.60
C SER A 10 8.51 -3.21 20.07
N CYS A 11 8.50 -4.45 20.57
CA CYS A 11 7.44 -5.41 20.29
C CYS A 11 6.14 -4.98 20.98
N GLY A 12 4.99 -5.23 20.35
CA GLY A 12 3.67 -4.97 20.94
C GLY A 12 3.27 -3.49 21.05
N ALA A 13 4.07 -2.56 20.52
CA ALA A 13 3.75 -1.13 20.55
C ALA A 13 2.59 -0.76 19.62
N ILE A 14 2.37 -1.56 18.57
CA ILE A 14 1.28 -1.40 17.61
C ILE A 14 0.56 -2.73 17.41
N HIS A 15 -0.73 -2.66 17.12
CA HIS A 15 -1.54 -3.83 16.79
C HIS A 15 -1.80 -3.85 15.28
N ILE A 16 -1.11 -4.73 14.57
CA ILE A 16 -1.26 -4.84 13.10
C ILE A 16 -2.32 -5.90 12.81
N ASP A 17 -3.39 -5.52 12.11
CA ASP A 17 -4.42 -6.44 11.62
C ASP A 17 -4.50 -6.38 10.08
N PRO A 18 -3.83 -7.31 9.37
CA PRO A 18 -3.85 -7.37 7.91
C PRO A 18 -5.05 -8.14 7.35
N SER A 19 -6.11 -8.42 8.14
CA SER A 19 -7.35 -9.04 7.62
C SER A 19 -8.08 -8.13 6.63
N SER A 20 -7.75 -6.85 6.61
CA SER A 20 -8.01 -5.95 5.50
C SER A 20 -6.71 -5.23 5.19
N LEU A 21 -6.35 -5.19 3.90
CA LEU A 21 -5.10 -4.60 3.45
C LEU A 21 -5.39 -3.62 2.32
N GLN A 22 -4.62 -2.54 2.26
CA GLN A 22 -4.72 -1.56 1.20
C GLN A 22 -3.33 -1.24 0.64
N VAL A 23 -3.26 -1.13 -0.67
CA VAL A 23 -2.09 -0.57 -1.36
C VAL A 23 -2.36 0.90 -1.62
N VAL A 24 -1.46 1.77 -1.18
CA VAL A 24 -1.60 3.22 -1.30
C VAL A 24 -0.44 3.76 -2.12
N ALA A 25 -0.75 4.37 -3.25
CA ALA A 25 0.20 5.09 -4.08
C ALA A 25 0.15 6.58 -3.76
N VAL A 26 1.30 7.17 -3.53
CA VAL A 26 1.48 8.62 -3.34
C VAL A 26 2.47 9.16 -4.37
N SER A 27 2.51 10.48 -4.53
CA SER A 27 3.49 11.13 -5.40
C SER A 27 4.94 10.92 -4.91
N GLY A 28 5.88 10.89 -5.86
CA GLY A 28 7.30 10.69 -5.59
C GLY A 28 7.95 11.98 -5.07
N ASP A 29 9.28 11.95 -4.94
CA ASP A 29 10.07 13.11 -4.55
C ASP A 29 10.71 13.78 -5.77
N GLY A 30 10.55 15.10 -5.89
CA GLY A 30 11.17 15.90 -6.96
C GLY A 30 10.79 15.41 -8.38
N PRO A 31 11.75 15.18 -9.30
CA PRO A 31 11.47 14.72 -10.66
C PRO A 31 11.05 13.25 -10.75
N ASN A 32 10.96 12.52 -9.63
CA ASN A 32 10.50 11.13 -9.60
C ASN A 32 8.98 11.06 -9.82
N PHE A 33 8.58 11.02 -11.09
CA PHE A 33 7.19 10.87 -11.53
C PHE A 33 6.59 9.50 -11.18
N CYS A 34 7.40 8.52 -10.76
CA CYS A 34 6.91 7.18 -10.55
C CYS A 34 6.08 6.99 -9.29
N GLY A 35 6.18 7.89 -8.32
CA GLY A 35 5.43 7.77 -7.07
C GLY A 35 6.17 6.97 -6.00
N HIS A 36 5.48 6.73 -4.89
CA HIS A 36 5.91 5.88 -3.80
C HIS A 36 4.75 4.98 -3.37
N LEU A 37 5.05 3.75 -2.98
CA LEU A 37 4.04 2.78 -2.56
C LEU A 37 4.12 2.53 -1.06
N LEU A 38 2.95 2.55 -0.43
CA LEU A 38 2.76 2.24 0.98
C LEU A 38 1.78 1.08 1.10
N LEU A 39 1.96 0.31 2.16
CA LEU A 39 1.01 -0.67 2.64
C LEU A 39 0.15 -0.02 3.72
N HIS A 40 -1.15 -0.26 3.75
CA HIS A 40 -2.04 0.22 4.82
C HIS A 40 -2.89 -0.90 5.37
N THR A 41 -2.90 -1.05 6.70
CA THR A 41 -3.79 -1.96 7.44
C THR A 41 -4.85 -1.12 8.17
N PRO A 42 -6.06 -0.94 7.61
CA PRO A 42 -7.09 -0.09 8.20
C PRO A 42 -7.61 -0.59 9.55
N LYS A 43 -7.49 -1.89 9.83
CA LYS A 43 -7.87 -2.48 11.11
C LYS A 43 -6.69 -2.50 12.08
N GLY A 44 -6.97 -2.69 13.36
CA GLY A 44 -5.97 -2.74 14.41
C GLY A 44 -5.36 -1.39 14.81
N GLY A 45 -5.88 -0.27 14.29
CA GLY A 45 -5.43 1.08 14.64
C GLY A 45 -5.08 1.95 13.44
N GLY A 46 -5.14 1.40 12.22
CA GLY A 46 -4.97 2.16 10.99
C GLY A 46 -3.51 2.57 10.78
N TYR A 47 -2.69 1.62 10.32
CA TYR A 47 -1.25 1.83 10.16
C TYR A 47 -0.81 1.73 8.71
N TYR A 48 0.08 2.63 8.34
CA TYR A 48 0.76 2.68 7.06
C TYR A 48 2.21 2.23 7.24
N PHE A 49 2.73 1.45 6.30
CA PHE A 49 4.09 0.93 6.30
C PHE A 49 4.75 1.22 4.95
N HIS A 50 6.01 1.63 4.99
CA HIS A 50 6.79 1.87 3.79
C HIS A 50 8.29 1.84 4.05
N VAL A 51 9.05 1.76 2.97
CA VAL A 51 10.51 1.82 2.99
C VAL A 51 10.99 3.16 2.45
N VAL A 52 12.02 3.75 3.07
CA VAL A 52 12.57 5.06 2.69
C VAL A 52 14.07 5.12 3.01
N GLY A 53 14.82 5.90 2.23
CA GLY A 53 16.28 6.05 2.36
C GLY A 53 17.07 4.85 1.82
N LEU A 54 18.35 5.04 1.46
CA LEU A 54 19.19 4.00 0.83
C LEU A 54 19.35 2.72 1.66
N ARG A 55 19.41 2.85 2.98
CA ARG A 55 19.49 1.74 3.93
C ARG A 55 18.87 2.16 5.25
N GLY A 56 17.94 1.38 5.76
CA GLY A 56 17.29 1.62 7.05
C GLY A 56 16.09 0.70 7.26
N ASN A 57 15.63 0.57 8.49
CA ASN A 57 14.42 -0.20 8.77
C ASN A 57 13.19 0.46 8.12
N PRO A 58 12.21 -0.34 7.64
CA PRO A 58 10.93 0.21 7.21
C PRO A 58 10.29 1.03 8.33
N ARG A 59 9.53 2.05 7.92
CA ARG A 59 8.84 2.96 8.83
C ARG A 59 7.36 2.66 8.85
N TYR A 60 6.74 2.97 9.99
CA TYR A 60 5.29 2.93 10.13
C TYR A 60 4.74 4.30 10.55
N MET A 61 3.45 4.52 10.32
CA MET A 61 2.74 5.70 10.81
C MET A 61 1.25 5.40 10.97
N ASN A 62 0.59 6.02 11.94
CA ASN A 62 -0.87 5.99 12.03
C ASN A 62 -1.50 7.04 11.08
N GLU A 63 -2.83 7.15 11.06
CA GLU A 63 -3.52 8.11 10.19
C GLU A 63 -3.05 9.57 10.39
N ALA A 64 -2.86 10.03 11.64
CA ALA A 64 -2.36 11.38 11.89
C ALA A 64 -0.93 11.57 11.34
N GLY A 65 -0.07 10.57 11.49
CA GLY A 65 1.25 10.52 10.90
C GLY A 65 1.21 10.51 9.38
N TYR A 66 0.27 9.80 8.76
CA TYR A 66 0.08 9.77 7.31
C TYR A 66 -0.32 11.13 6.74
N GLN A 67 -1.27 11.82 7.38
CA GLN A 67 -1.63 13.19 6.98
C GLN A 67 -0.46 14.16 7.12
N ARG A 68 0.34 14.00 8.18
CA ARG A 68 1.56 14.77 8.40
C ARG A 68 2.62 14.47 7.33
N TYR A 69 2.79 13.20 6.97
CA TYR A 69 3.69 12.75 5.89
C TYR A 69 3.31 13.41 4.55
N LEU A 70 2.04 13.33 4.16
CA LEU A 70 1.57 13.98 2.92
C LEU A 70 1.85 15.49 2.93
N LYS A 71 1.53 16.17 4.04
CA LYS A 71 1.71 17.62 4.16
C LYS A 71 3.17 18.05 4.17
N GLU A 72 3.99 17.47 5.04
CA GLU A 72 5.37 17.90 5.29
C GLU A 72 6.33 17.44 4.20
N ALA A 73 6.10 16.25 3.62
CA ALA A 73 6.86 15.77 2.46
C ALA A 73 6.33 16.31 1.12
N LYS A 74 5.28 17.14 1.14
CA LYS A 74 4.62 17.71 -0.06
C LYS A 74 4.17 16.61 -1.04
N LYS A 75 3.61 15.53 -0.51
CA LYS A 75 3.09 14.42 -1.28
C LYS A 75 1.56 14.47 -1.38
N SER A 76 1.03 13.89 -2.43
CA SER A 76 -0.41 13.66 -2.59
C SER A 76 -0.69 12.16 -2.74
N GLU A 77 -1.79 11.70 -2.16
CA GLU A 77 -2.31 10.36 -2.47
C GLU A 77 -2.83 10.36 -3.90
N LEU A 78 -2.28 9.44 -4.71
CA LEU A 78 -2.68 9.24 -6.09
C LEU A 78 -3.81 8.21 -6.17
N ARG A 79 -3.70 7.14 -5.37
CA ARG A 79 -4.70 6.08 -5.32
C ARG A 79 -4.55 5.18 -4.11
N ARG A 80 -5.65 4.51 -3.78
CA ARG A 80 -5.75 3.44 -2.79
C ARG A 80 -6.54 2.27 -3.36
N ARG A 81 -6.09 1.05 -3.08
CA ARG A 81 -6.77 -0.19 -3.48
C ARG A 81 -6.86 -1.15 -2.31
N SER A 82 -8.08 -1.56 -1.98
CA SER A 82 -8.31 -2.62 -1.01
C SER A 82 -8.03 -3.99 -1.62
N LEU A 83 -7.39 -4.85 -0.84
CA LEU A 83 -7.09 -6.23 -1.17
C LEU A 83 -7.56 -7.12 -0.02
N ASP A 84 -8.20 -8.23 -0.40
CA ASP A 84 -8.54 -9.30 0.53
C ASP A 84 -7.46 -10.38 0.42
N LEU A 85 -6.84 -10.70 1.56
CA LEU A 85 -5.76 -11.68 1.63
C LEU A 85 -6.30 -13.01 2.17
N PRO A 86 -6.12 -14.13 1.46
CA PRO A 86 -6.52 -15.46 1.94
C PRO A 86 -5.81 -15.90 3.22
N ASN A 87 -4.58 -15.41 3.46
CA ASN A 87 -3.77 -15.72 4.63
C ASN A 87 -3.29 -14.45 5.35
N PRO A 88 -4.17 -13.74 6.09
CA PRO A 88 -3.78 -12.53 6.82
C PRO A 88 -2.62 -12.76 7.80
N GLN A 89 -2.57 -13.93 8.45
CA GLN A 89 -1.50 -14.27 9.38
C GLN A 89 -0.13 -14.32 8.70
N GLY A 90 -0.05 -14.85 7.49
CA GLY A 90 1.18 -14.86 6.68
C GLY A 90 1.66 -13.43 6.35
N ALA A 91 0.73 -12.53 6.04
CA ALA A 91 1.05 -11.12 5.82
C ALA A 91 1.55 -10.44 7.11
N LEU A 92 0.93 -10.71 8.26
CA LEU A 92 1.35 -10.17 9.55
C LEU A 92 2.81 -10.53 9.86
N LEU A 93 3.12 -11.82 9.83
CA LEU A 93 4.47 -12.33 10.12
C LEU A 93 5.51 -11.74 9.16
N HIS A 94 5.14 -11.52 7.90
CA HIS A 94 6.04 -10.91 6.93
C HIS A 94 6.25 -9.41 7.20
N ILE A 95 5.21 -8.65 7.55
CA ILE A 95 5.33 -7.24 7.95
C ILE A 95 6.26 -7.13 9.17
N GLU A 96 6.06 -7.96 10.20
CA GLU A 96 6.89 -7.95 11.40
C GLU A 96 8.36 -8.29 11.09
N SER A 97 8.60 -9.31 10.26
CA SER A 97 9.94 -9.67 9.78
C SER A 97 10.60 -8.51 9.04
N LEU A 98 9.87 -7.81 8.18
CA LEU A 98 10.40 -6.67 7.43
C LEU A 98 10.72 -5.49 8.34
N LEU A 99 9.90 -5.21 9.36
CA LEU A 99 10.15 -4.13 10.31
C LEU A 99 11.37 -4.40 11.21
N ALA A 100 11.65 -5.67 11.49
CA ALA A 100 12.78 -6.08 12.33
C ALA A 100 14.15 -5.90 11.64
N GLU A 101 14.21 -5.97 10.32
CA GLU A 101 15.47 -5.96 9.57
C GLU A 101 15.70 -4.66 8.77
N PRO A 102 16.95 -4.19 8.63
CA PRO A 102 17.26 -3.07 7.76
C PRO A 102 16.95 -3.39 6.29
N TRP A 103 16.14 -2.55 5.65
CA TRP A 103 15.87 -2.59 4.23
C TRP A 103 16.97 -1.84 3.46
N THR A 104 17.69 -2.54 2.58
CA THR A 104 18.71 -1.91 1.71
C THR A 104 18.14 -1.73 0.30
N TRP A 105 18.06 -0.49 -0.19
CA TRP A 105 17.53 -0.24 -1.52
C TRP A 105 18.46 -0.79 -2.60
N GLY A 106 17.94 -1.71 -3.40
CA GLY A 106 18.65 -2.38 -4.49
C GLY A 106 18.30 -1.84 -5.88
N GLY A 107 17.54 -0.75 -5.96
CA GLY A 107 16.95 -0.27 -7.22
C GLY A 107 15.69 -1.05 -7.58
N VAL A 108 15.68 -1.76 -8.70
CA VAL A 108 14.52 -2.53 -9.17
C VAL A 108 14.16 -3.75 -8.29
N PRO A 109 15.10 -4.60 -7.83
CA PRO A 109 14.74 -5.82 -7.09
C PRO A 109 14.41 -5.61 -5.61
N HIS A 110 14.68 -4.43 -5.04
CA HIS A 110 14.51 -4.18 -3.61
C HIS A 110 14.11 -2.71 -3.37
N ASN A 111 12.82 -2.42 -3.57
CA ASN A 111 12.20 -1.09 -3.49
C ASN A 111 10.82 -1.12 -2.80
N CYS A 112 10.12 0.01 -2.84
CA CYS A 112 8.79 0.13 -2.26
C CYS A 112 7.71 -0.74 -2.90
N VAL A 113 7.85 -1.09 -4.18
CA VAL A 113 6.93 -2.01 -4.85
C VAL A 113 7.18 -3.43 -4.36
N THR A 114 8.42 -3.91 -4.39
CA THR A 114 8.77 -5.26 -3.93
C THR A 114 8.49 -5.48 -2.45
N PHE A 115 8.59 -4.41 -1.63
CA PHE A 115 8.15 -4.42 -0.23
C PHE A 115 6.66 -4.76 -0.10
N VAL A 116 5.79 -4.04 -0.82
CA VAL A 116 4.34 -4.27 -0.77
C VAL A 116 3.96 -5.62 -1.38
N GLU A 117 4.56 -5.99 -2.51
CA GLU A 117 4.33 -7.29 -3.17
C GLU A 117 4.73 -8.47 -2.27
N GLY A 118 5.85 -8.36 -1.55
CA GLY A 118 6.31 -9.39 -0.61
C GLY A 118 5.26 -9.68 0.45
N VAL A 119 4.70 -8.63 1.06
CA VAL A 119 3.64 -8.76 2.07
C VAL A 119 2.37 -9.38 1.50
N ILE A 120 1.92 -8.91 0.34
CA ILE A 120 0.72 -9.44 -0.31
C ILE A 120 0.91 -10.92 -0.68
N LYS A 121 2.07 -11.27 -1.23
CA LYS A 121 2.41 -12.65 -1.61
C LYS A 121 2.48 -13.56 -0.39
N ALA A 122 3.08 -13.11 0.71
CA ALA A 122 3.07 -13.84 1.97
C ALA A 122 1.63 -14.03 2.52
N GLY A 123 0.76 -13.06 2.25
CA GLY A 123 -0.67 -13.13 2.52
C GLY A 123 -1.48 -14.03 1.57
N GLY A 124 -0.84 -14.67 0.58
CA GLY A 124 -1.51 -15.47 -0.45
C GLY A 124 -2.30 -14.64 -1.48
N GLY A 125 -2.08 -13.32 -1.53
CA GLY A 125 -2.72 -12.44 -2.50
C GLY A 125 -2.05 -12.54 -3.88
N ASN A 126 -2.85 -12.32 -4.92
CA ASN A 126 -2.40 -12.36 -6.33
C ASN A 126 -2.15 -10.97 -6.92
N TRP A 127 -2.13 -9.92 -6.10
CA TRP A 127 -1.79 -8.59 -6.58
C TRP A 127 -0.27 -8.51 -6.79
N GLY A 128 0.12 -8.22 -8.02
CA GLY A 128 1.48 -7.87 -8.38
C GLY A 128 1.43 -6.57 -9.16
N SER A 129 2.45 -5.74 -8.98
CA SER A 129 2.61 -4.56 -9.77
C SER A 129 3.04 -4.93 -11.19
N TYR A 130 2.36 -4.38 -12.19
CA TYR A 130 2.80 -4.47 -13.58
C TYR A 130 4.02 -3.57 -13.87
N SER A 131 4.47 -2.77 -12.89
CA SER A 131 5.57 -1.82 -13.06
C SER A 131 6.25 -1.44 -11.73
N ASN A 132 7.57 -1.25 -11.74
CA ASN A 132 8.28 -0.66 -10.58
C ASN A 132 7.94 0.82 -10.34
N CYS A 133 7.00 1.38 -11.10
CA CYS A 133 6.54 2.75 -11.04
C CYS A 133 5.17 2.79 -10.30
N PRO A 134 5.09 3.13 -8.99
CA PRO A 134 3.86 3.12 -8.18
C PRO A 134 2.61 3.76 -8.80
N ALA A 135 2.76 4.86 -9.56
CA ALA A 135 1.68 5.51 -10.28
C ALA A 135 1.04 4.59 -11.35
N LEU A 136 1.86 3.75 -11.99
CA LEU A 136 1.44 2.73 -12.96
C LEU A 136 1.11 1.39 -12.28
N ALA A 137 1.81 1.03 -11.21
CA ALA A 137 1.59 -0.18 -10.41
C ALA A 137 0.16 -0.32 -9.94
N THR A 138 -0.41 0.81 -9.52
CA THR A 138 -1.77 0.87 -9.06
C THR A 138 -2.76 1.09 -10.18
N ALA A 139 -2.34 1.31 -11.45
CA ALA A 139 -3.23 1.62 -12.58
C ALA A 139 -4.30 0.56 -12.80
N ASP A 140 -5.51 0.98 -13.16
CA ASP A 140 -6.56 0.06 -13.57
C ASP A 140 -6.08 -0.61 -14.85
N SER A 141 -6.00 -1.94 -14.83
CA SER A 141 -5.83 -2.67 -16.08
C SER A 141 -7.02 -2.35 -16.99
N VAL A 142 -6.84 -2.53 -18.30
CA VAL A 142 -7.96 -2.39 -19.25
C VAL A 142 -9.16 -3.23 -18.80
N SER A 143 -8.88 -4.43 -18.27
CA SER A 143 -9.87 -5.34 -17.67
C SER A 143 -10.59 -4.74 -16.47
N ASP A 144 -9.88 -4.07 -15.56
CA ASP A 144 -10.50 -3.43 -14.38
C ASP A 144 -11.42 -2.28 -14.78
N ARG A 145 -11.02 -1.49 -15.79
CA ARG A 145 -11.83 -0.40 -16.34
C ARG A 145 -13.09 -0.93 -17.03
N ILE A 146 -12.95 -2.02 -17.79
CA ILE A 146 -14.06 -2.72 -18.42
C ILE A 146 -15.03 -3.29 -17.36
N ASN A 147 -14.52 -3.93 -16.31
CA ASN A 147 -15.34 -4.46 -15.23
C ASN A 147 -16.02 -3.37 -14.40
N ALA A 148 -15.37 -2.23 -14.19
CA ALA A 148 -15.98 -1.06 -13.57
C ALA A 148 -17.10 -0.47 -14.45
N PHE A 149 -16.90 -0.40 -15.77
CA PHE A 149 -17.91 0.02 -16.72
C PHE A 149 -19.11 -0.94 -16.74
N PHE A 150 -18.87 -2.26 -16.75
CA PHE A 150 -19.95 -3.24 -16.67
C PHE A 150 -20.75 -3.14 -15.37
N ARG A 151 -20.09 -2.98 -14.22
CA ARG A 151 -20.78 -2.75 -12.92
C ARG A 151 -21.59 -1.46 -12.92
N TRP A 152 -21.06 -0.38 -13.52
CA TRP A 152 -21.80 0.86 -13.69
C TRP A 152 -23.04 0.68 -14.57
N MET A 153 -22.89 0.01 -15.72
CA MET A 153 -24.03 -0.31 -16.59
C MET A 153 -25.06 -1.19 -15.88
N GLU A 154 -24.65 -2.24 -15.17
CA GLU A 154 -25.55 -3.09 -14.39
C GLU A 154 -26.30 -2.29 -13.32
N SER A 155 -25.62 -1.38 -12.62
CA SER A 155 -26.29 -0.51 -11.64
C SER A 155 -27.28 0.47 -12.29
N GLY A 156 -26.96 1.00 -13.47
CA GLY A 156 -27.84 1.86 -14.26
C GLY A 156 -29.05 1.12 -14.82
N VAL A 157 -28.86 -0.10 -15.31
CA VAL A 157 -29.93 -0.99 -15.80
C VAL A 157 -30.84 -1.41 -14.66
N ARG A 158 -30.30 -1.81 -13.50
CA ARG A 158 -31.11 -2.11 -12.31
C ARG A 158 -31.89 -0.89 -11.81
N GLY A 159 -31.29 0.30 -11.86
CA GLY A 159 -31.95 1.55 -11.50
C GLY A 159 -33.07 1.98 -12.46
N LEU A 160 -32.94 1.66 -13.74
CA LEU A 160 -33.95 1.97 -14.78
C LEU A 160 -35.09 0.95 -14.84
N TYR A 161 -34.82 -0.33 -14.58
CA TYR A 161 -35.80 -1.40 -14.76
C TYR A 161 -36.35 -2.01 -13.46
N GLY A 162 -35.87 -1.59 -12.28
CA GLY A 162 -36.45 -1.98 -10.99
C GLY A 162 -36.49 -3.49 -10.73
N ALA A 163 -35.63 -4.26 -11.39
CA ALA A 163 -35.48 -5.68 -11.09
C ALA A 163 -34.67 -5.84 -9.78
N PRO A 164 -35.11 -6.68 -8.84
CA PRO A 164 -34.42 -6.88 -7.55
C PRO A 164 -32.96 -7.34 -7.72
#